data_AF-A0A5C6SXN2-F1
#
_entry.id   AF-A0A5C6SXN2-F1
#
_cell.length_a   1.000
_cell.length_b   1.000
_cell.length_c   1.000
_cell.angle_alpha   90.00
_cell.angle_beta   90.00
_cell.angle_gamma   90.00
#
_symmetry.space_group_name_H-M   'P 1'
#
loop_
_entity.id
_entity.type
_entity.pdbx_description
1 polymer ?
#
loop_
_entity_poly.entity_id
_entity_poly.type
_entity_poly.pdbx_seq_one_letter_code
_entity_poly.pdbx_strand_id
1 'polypeptide(L)'
;MCRRCTCAECAVILLKADCAIPTSSKLQFILNGASKRCKLRYVRHMKDRRDRLKQLALENLCGTDIQQLGLESEQILDLNALKVTQLLQKRGICVPEALTIVGNRRRYLGPWPVYQKLSSSDDADIFLRVGFRDTGSWYNAPIVELMAIPPYTNVPYLRWLADHGGLPCQLPFPSSKDVFAIRCIFSAIGYYIRYSRLSLEIDRSDESDTSNTSPTPPAPNRDVAWVHKLHALVFAANVTDACRCRCSPGGCTELTFLLKHLIPVYGFEFAQRRLLRDSAAKERNDLESITINNMGTPEVSGIHENPLSKPLARFIVYLEHFSCYLEPRHHYATLRYITYTALGIHHSCCVHKYTRCLMYDNPFHSVEDGFEDDESHKLALLGDLLDQFEENITSILKDPERGIRDLINFWERIWVGRMSEVLCHLEGSELPDDERRAAEEIGVVWGKVGPDPPGEMENPYQSSTIEYWLYELRKIEEECQ
;
A
#
# COMPACT_ATOMS: atom_id res chain seq x y z
N MET A 1 16.46 -30.52 5.60
CA MET A 1 16.64 -29.81 6.89
C MET A 1 18.12 -29.52 7.12
N CYS A 2 18.51 -28.24 7.20
CA CYS A 2 19.92 -27.86 7.42
C CYS A 2 20.35 -28.18 8.86
N ARG A 3 21.36 -29.04 9.03
CA ARG A 3 21.86 -29.48 10.36
C ARG A 3 22.83 -28.49 11.01
N ARG A 4 23.41 -27.55 10.26
CA ARG A 4 24.39 -26.54 10.71
C ARG A 4 24.15 -25.17 10.04
N CYS A 5 23.12 -24.41 10.45
CA CYS A 5 23.11 -22.98 10.08
C CYS A 5 23.90 -22.19 11.14
N THR A 6 24.90 -21.43 10.69
CA THR A 6 25.65 -20.45 11.47
C THR A 6 24.71 -19.44 12.14
N CYS A 7 23.60 -19.10 11.47
CA CYS A 7 22.55 -18.22 11.97
C CYS A 7 21.98 -18.63 13.35
N ALA A 8 21.89 -19.94 13.63
CA ALA A 8 21.34 -20.46 14.88
C ALA A 8 22.39 -20.57 15.98
N GLU A 9 23.68 -20.50 15.64
CA GLU A 9 24.78 -20.50 16.60
C GLU A 9 24.99 -19.10 17.17
N CYS A 10 25.02 -18.07 16.31
CA CYS A 10 25.05 -16.67 16.75
C CYS A 10 23.84 -16.33 17.64
N ALA A 11 22.64 -16.75 17.24
CA ALA A 11 21.45 -16.58 18.06
C ALA A 11 21.60 -17.30 19.41
N VAL A 12 22.10 -18.54 19.46
CA VAL A 12 22.30 -19.24 20.74
C VAL A 12 23.27 -18.54 21.65
N ILE A 13 24.37 -17.98 21.13
CA ILE A 13 25.34 -17.24 21.94
C ILE A 13 24.66 -16.03 22.58
N LEU A 14 23.95 -15.22 21.79
CA LEU A 14 23.24 -14.04 22.29
C LEU A 14 22.13 -14.39 23.29
N LEU A 15 21.38 -15.46 23.02
CA LEU A 15 20.31 -15.93 23.90
C LEU A 15 20.88 -16.51 25.21
N LYS A 16 21.97 -17.29 25.15
CA LYS A 16 22.63 -17.82 26.36
C LYS A 16 23.26 -16.75 27.23
N ALA A 17 23.69 -15.64 26.63
CA ALA A 17 24.20 -14.49 27.36
C ALA A 17 23.09 -13.67 28.06
N ASP A 18 21.83 -14.10 27.97
CA ASP A 18 20.63 -13.43 28.52
C ASP A 18 20.56 -11.95 28.10
N CYS A 19 21.11 -11.62 26.91
CA CYS A 19 21.12 -10.24 26.43
C CYS A 19 19.68 -9.76 26.19
N ALA A 20 19.42 -8.49 26.48
CA ALA A 20 18.18 -7.83 26.10
C ALA A 20 18.09 -7.77 24.58
N ILE A 21 17.44 -8.76 23.96
CA ILE A 21 17.08 -8.69 22.54
C ILE A 21 15.70 -8.03 22.49
N PRO A 22 15.60 -6.74 22.15
CA PRO A 22 14.31 -6.10 22.04
C PRO A 22 13.49 -6.79 20.95
N THR A 23 12.19 -6.95 21.17
CA THR A 23 11.21 -7.15 20.09
C THR A 23 11.19 -5.87 19.26
N SER A 24 12.20 -5.73 18.40
CA SER A 24 12.41 -4.53 17.62
C SER A 24 11.32 -4.37 16.57
N SER A 25 11.16 -3.14 16.06
CA SER A 25 10.38 -2.88 14.85
C SER A 25 10.86 -3.70 13.63
N LYS A 26 12.04 -4.34 13.71
CA LYS A 26 12.65 -5.15 12.66
C LYS A 26 12.53 -6.66 12.89
N LEU A 27 11.72 -7.12 13.85
CA LEU A 27 11.57 -8.56 14.13
C LEU A 27 11.28 -9.36 12.86
N GLN A 28 10.37 -8.89 11.99
CA GLN A 28 10.07 -9.57 10.74
C GLN A 28 11.29 -9.71 9.82
N PHE A 29 12.10 -8.65 9.68
CA PHE A 29 13.31 -8.70 8.84
C PHE A 29 14.31 -9.72 9.36
N ILE A 30 14.47 -9.80 10.69
CA ILE A 30 15.34 -10.79 11.33
C ILE A 30 14.81 -12.21 11.09
N LEU A 31 13.51 -12.43 11.26
CA LEU A 31 12.91 -13.74 11.04
C LEU A 31 12.96 -14.15 9.57
N ASN A 32 12.72 -13.24 8.61
CA ASN A 32 12.78 -13.54 7.18
C ASN A 32 14.12 -14.16 6.74
N GLY A 33 15.24 -13.65 7.28
CA GLY A 33 16.57 -14.20 6.98
C GLY A 33 16.97 -15.42 7.82
N ALA A 34 16.17 -15.81 8.81
CA ALA A 34 16.53 -16.85 9.77
C ALA A 34 16.04 -18.24 9.36
N SER A 35 16.86 -19.27 9.61
CA SER A 35 16.39 -20.65 9.46
C SER A 35 15.28 -20.99 10.45
N LYS A 36 14.40 -21.93 10.11
CA LYS A 36 13.34 -22.44 11.01
C LYS A 36 13.88 -22.86 12.38
N ARG A 37 15.08 -23.43 12.44
CA ARG A 37 15.75 -23.81 13.69
C ARG A 37 16.13 -22.59 14.54
N CYS A 38 16.64 -21.53 13.91
CA CYS A 38 16.96 -20.27 14.58
C CYS A 38 15.68 -19.62 15.13
N LYS A 39 14.62 -19.55 14.31
CA LYS A 39 13.29 -19.04 14.72
C LYS A 39 12.75 -19.77 15.95
N LEU A 40 12.73 -21.11 15.92
CA LEU A 40 12.26 -21.91 17.07
C LEU A 40 13.06 -21.65 18.35
N ARG A 41 14.37 -21.50 18.26
CA ARG A 41 15.22 -21.17 19.41
C ARG A 41 14.92 -19.78 19.95
N TYR A 42 14.79 -18.79 19.07
CA TYR A 42 14.41 -17.43 19.43
C TYR A 42 13.05 -17.39 20.15
N VAL A 43 12.02 -18.04 19.58
CA VAL A 43 10.67 -18.04 20.16
C VAL A 43 10.63 -18.73 21.53
N ARG A 44 11.34 -19.84 21.71
CA ARG A 44 11.44 -20.50 23.03
C ARG A 44 12.10 -19.62 24.08
N HIS A 45 13.14 -18.90 23.70
CA HIS A 45 13.79 -17.96 24.60
C HIS A 45 12.92 -16.74 24.90
N MET A 46 12.15 -16.26 23.92
CA MET A 46 11.15 -15.22 24.14
C MET A 46 10.10 -15.67 25.15
N LYS A 47 9.60 -16.91 25.04
CA LYS A 47 8.71 -17.52 26.04
C LYS A 47 9.35 -17.53 27.43
N ASP A 48 10.56 -18.07 27.57
CA ASP A 48 11.28 -18.12 28.85
C ASP A 48 11.37 -16.74 29.52
N ARG A 49 11.72 -15.70 28.76
CA ARG A 49 11.77 -14.32 29.27
C ARG A 49 10.39 -13.83 29.73
N ARG A 50 9.32 -14.16 29.01
CA ARG A 50 7.95 -13.79 29.42
C ARG A 50 7.51 -14.52 30.68
N ASP A 51 7.86 -15.79 30.80
CA ASP A 51 7.55 -16.59 31.99
C ASP A 51 8.30 -16.05 33.22
N ARG A 52 9.60 -15.74 33.08
CA ARG A 52 10.42 -15.12 34.15
C ARG A 52 9.88 -13.74 34.56
N LEU A 53 9.48 -12.91 33.59
CA LEU A 53 8.87 -11.59 33.88
C LEU A 53 7.53 -11.75 34.61
N LYS A 54 6.71 -12.71 34.20
CA LYS A 54 5.44 -13.04 34.83
C LYS A 54 5.63 -13.54 36.26
N GLN A 55 6.61 -14.42 36.49
CA GLN A 55 6.95 -14.91 37.81
C GLN A 55 7.40 -13.77 38.74
N LEU A 56 8.31 -12.91 38.27
CA LEU A 56 8.74 -11.73 39.01
C LEU A 56 7.54 -10.82 39.38
N ALA A 57 6.57 -10.70 38.47
CA ALA A 57 5.35 -9.93 38.72
C ALA A 57 4.44 -10.59 39.76
N LEU A 58 4.25 -11.90 39.70
CA LEU A 58 3.44 -12.65 40.68
C LEU A 58 4.03 -12.57 42.10
N GLU A 59 5.35 -12.51 42.23
CA GLU A 59 6.03 -12.42 43.53
C GLU A 59 5.95 -11.03 44.18
N ASN A 60 5.71 -9.97 43.40
CA ASN A 60 5.88 -8.60 43.88
C ASN A 60 4.66 -7.67 43.69
N LEU A 61 3.68 -8.05 42.87
CA LEU A 61 2.47 -7.27 42.65
C LEU A 61 1.34 -7.71 43.61
N CYS A 62 0.41 -6.81 43.91
CA CYS A 62 -0.76 -7.18 44.72
C CYS A 62 -1.79 -7.96 43.87
N GLY A 63 -2.70 -8.69 44.53
CA GLY A 63 -3.74 -9.47 43.86
C GLY A 63 -4.58 -8.67 42.88
N THR A 64 -4.89 -7.40 43.18
CA THR A 64 -5.63 -6.51 42.27
C THR A 64 -4.87 -6.25 40.97
N ASP A 65 -3.56 -5.96 41.06
CA ASP A 65 -2.72 -5.73 39.87
C ASP A 65 -2.54 -7.02 39.07
N ILE A 66 -2.35 -8.16 39.75
CA ILE A 66 -2.25 -9.50 39.16
C ILE A 66 -3.50 -9.83 38.34
N GLN A 67 -4.68 -9.61 38.91
CA GLN A 67 -5.96 -9.85 38.25
C GLN A 67 -6.15 -8.88 37.07
N GLN A 68 -5.88 -7.59 37.26
CA GLN A 68 -6.04 -6.57 36.21
C GLN A 68 -5.13 -6.82 35.00
N LEU A 69 -3.90 -7.29 35.24
CA LEU A 69 -2.93 -7.60 34.19
C LEU A 69 -3.10 -9.01 33.61
N GLY A 70 -4.00 -9.82 34.16
CA GLY A 70 -4.30 -11.18 33.71
C GLY A 70 -3.14 -12.15 33.94
N LEU A 71 -2.35 -11.96 35.00
CA LEU A 71 -1.16 -12.78 35.27
C LEU A 71 -1.47 -14.19 35.77
N GLU A 72 -2.71 -14.45 36.20
CA GLU A 72 -3.17 -15.78 36.63
C GLU A 72 -3.47 -16.72 35.45
N SER A 73 -3.72 -16.15 34.26
CA SER A 73 -3.96 -16.92 33.04
C SER A 73 -2.76 -17.83 32.75
N GLU A 74 -2.95 -19.08 32.32
CA GLU A 74 -1.83 -19.95 31.88
C GLU A 74 -1.11 -19.44 30.62
N GLN A 75 -1.66 -18.41 29.97
CA GLN A 75 -1.11 -17.83 28.75
C GLN A 75 0.24 -17.12 28.99
N ILE A 76 1.04 -17.08 27.93
CA ILE A 76 2.29 -16.33 27.91
C ILE A 76 1.97 -14.84 28.01
N LEU A 77 2.65 -14.15 28.93
CA LEU A 77 2.56 -12.70 29.10
C LEU A 77 3.14 -11.99 27.86
N ASP A 78 2.31 -11.54 26.91
CA ASP A 78 2.80 -10.76 25.77
C ASP A 78 2.12 -9.39 25.67
N LEU A 79 0.79 -9.33 25.54
CA LEU A 79 0.04 -8.06 25.43
C LEU A 79 0.32 -7.08 26.59
N ASN A 80 0.32 -7.58 27.82
CA ASN A 80 0.52 -6.77 29.02
C ASN A 80 1.98 -6.69 29.47
N ALA A 81 2.92 -7.29 28.74
CA ALA A 81 4.28 -7.45 29.19
C ALA A 81 4.97 -6.10 29.48
N LEU A 82 4.75 -5.08 28.63
CA LEU A 82 5.27 -3.72 28.91
C LEU A 82 4.66 -3.13 30.18
N LYS A 83 3.34 -3.23 30.36
CA LYS A 83 2.65 -2.67 31.52
C LYS A 83 3.16 -3.30 32.81
N VAL A 84 3.40 -4.61 32.79
CA VAL A 84 4.02 -5.34 33.91
C VAL A 84 5.41 -4.79 34.22
N THR A 85 6.28 -4.64 33.21
CA THR A 85 7.63 -4.05 33.41
C THR A 85 7.54 -2.65 34.02
N GLN A 86 6.68 -1.78 33.49
CA GLN A 86 6.52 -0.41 33.98
C GLN A 86 6.01 -0.36 35.41
N LEU A 87 5.06 -1.23 35.77
CA LEU A 87 4.48 -1.28 37.10
C LEU A 87 5.49 -1.78 38.13
N LEU A 88 6.25 -2.82 37.80
CA LEU A 88 7.36 -3.31 38.64
C LEU A 88 8.37 -2.20 38.92
N GLN A 89 8.81 -1.50 37.87
CA GLN A 89 9.74 -0.37 37.98
C GLN A 89 9.16 0.77 38.82
N LYS A 90 7.88 1.10 38.65
CA LYS A 90 7.18 2.15 39.43
C LYS A 90 7.15 1.83 40.93
N ARG A 91 7.12 0.54 41.29
CA ARG A 91 7.19 0.07 42.69
C ARG A 91 8.62 -0.06 43.22
N GLY A 92 9.62 0.38 42.46
CA GLY A 92 11.03 0.30 42.86
C GLY A 92 11.65 -1.10 42.73
N ILE A 93 10.97 -2.03 42.04
CA ILE A 93 11.48 -3.38 41.82
C ILE A 93 12.43 -3.35 40.62
N CYS A 94 13.67 -3.80 40.84
CA CYS A 94 14.67 -3.89 39.79
C CYS A 94 14.29 -5.01 38.80
N VAL A 95 13.86 -4.65 37.61
CA VAL A 95 13.62 -5.61 36.52
C VAL A 95 14.94 -5.84 35.79
N PRO A 96 15.46 -7.09 35.72
CA PRO A 96 16.67 -7.39 34.98
C PRO A 96 16.60 -6.87 33.54
N GLU A 97 17.70 -6.38 32.99
CA GLU A 97 17.75 -5.85 31.62
C GLU A 97 17.22 -6.88 30.61
N ALA A 98 17.60 -8.15 30.81
CA ALA A 98 17.10 -9.30 30.06
C ALA A 98 15.57 -9.41 30.06
N LEU A 99 14.86 -8.99 31.10
CA LEU A 99 13.39 -9.07 31.16
C LEU A 99 12.72 -7.75 30.78
N THR A 100 13.50 -6.67 30.68
CA THR A 100 12.99 -5.33 30.44
C THR A 100 12.48 -5.20 29.02
N ILE A 101 11.25 -4.71 28.90
CA ILE A 101 10.65 -4.35 27.62
C ILE A 101 10.74 -2.84 27.49
N VAL A 102 11.69 -2.39 26.67
CA VAL A 102 11.93 -0.96 26.48
C VAL A 102 10.82 -0.38 25.60
N GLY A 103 10.05 0.53 26.21
CA GLY A 103 9.19 1.48 25.51
C GLY A 103 10.00 2.33 24.55
N ASN A 104 9.70 2.32 23.25
CA ASN A 104 10.33 3.28 22.35
C ASN A 104 9.80 4.68 22.71
N ARG A 105 10.70 5.64 22.98
CA ARG A 105 10.30 7.01 23.40
C ARG A 105 9.48 7.76 22.35
N ARG A 106 9.56 7.33 21.08
CA ARG A 106 8.64 7.80 20.04
C ARG A 106 7.24 7.25 20.38
N ARG A 107 6.31 8.14 20.77
CA ARG A 107 4.93 7.87 21.23
C ARG A 107 4.12 6.86 20.39
N TYR A 108 4.56 6.55 19.16
CA TYR A 108 3.84 5.76 18.17
C TYR A 108 4.46 4.38 17.87
N LEU A 109 5.56 4.00 18.53
CA LEU A 109 6.26 2.73 18.32
C LEU A 109 6.47 2.01 19.66
N GLY A 110 5.44 1.94 20.49
CA GLY A 110 5.48 1.14 21.72
C GLY A 110 5.89 -0.32 21.44
N PRO A 111 6.31 -1.09 22.45
CA PRO A 111 6.47 -2.52 22.32
C PRO A 111 5.10 -3.11 22.01
N TRP A 112 5.02 -3.73 20.86
CA TRP A 112 3.79 -4.31 20.37
C TRP A 112 3.79 -5.80 20.68
N PRO A 113 2.60 -6.40 20.88
CA PRO A 113 2.46 -7.84 20.90
C PRO A 113 3.12 -8.46 19.67
N VAL A 114 3.62 -9.69 19.81
CA VAL A 114 4.33 -10.42 18.76
C VAL A 114 3.56 -10.42 17.45
N TYR A 115 2.25 -10.69 17.47
CA TYR A 115 1.43 -10.80 16.26
C TYR A 115 1.25 -9.45 15.53
N GLN A 116 1.59 -8.32 16.14
CA GLN A 116 1.69 -7.04 15.40
C GLN A 116 3.02 -6.85 14.68
N LYS A 117 4.04 -7.63 15.06
CA LYS A 117 5.39 -7.56 14.49
C LYS A 117 5.67 -8.64 13.47
N LEU A 118 4.78 -9.61 13.36
CA LEU A 118 4.84 -10.65 12.35
C LEU A 118 4.08 -10.22 11.09
N SER A 119 4.49 -10.81 9.97
CA SER A 119 3.75 -10.77 8.72
C SER A 119 3.75 -12.10 7.97
N SER A 120 4.23 -13.18 8.59
CA SER A 120 4.27 -14.51 7.99
C SER A 120 3.41 -15.47 8.79
N SER A 121 2.51 -16.19 8.11
CA SER A 121 1.68 -17.25 8.71
C SER A 121 2.55 -18.37 9.31
N ASP A 122 3.66 -18.72 8.67
CA ASP A 122 4.59 -19.75 9.17
C ASP A 122 5.25 -19.32 10.49
N ASP A 123 5.67 -18.05 10.56
CA ASP A 123 6.27 -17.51 11.77
C ASP A 123 5.23 -17.43 12.88
N ALA A 124 4.03 -16.98 12.55
CA ALA A 124 2.91 -16.90 13.48
C ALA A 124 2.53 -18.27 14.05
N ASP A 125 2.53 -19.32 13.22
CA ASP A 125 2.31 -20.70 13.66
C ASP A 125 3.41 -21.18 14.61
N ILE A 126 4.68 -20.77 14.40
CA ILE A 126 5.77 -21.07 15.35
C ILE A 126 5.49 -20.43 16.72
N PHE A 127 5.09 -19.16 16.76
CA PHE A 127 4.75 -18.47 18.02
C PHE A 127 3.52 -19.09 18.68
N LEU A 128 2.49 -19.40 17.90
CA LEU A 128 1.29 -20.07 18.39
C LEU A 128 1.63 -21.43 19.01
N ARG A 129 2.40 -22.28 18.34
CA ARG A 129 2.79 -23.60 18.89
C ARG A 129 3.56 -23.50 20.21
N VAL A 130 4.31 -22.42 20.43
CA VAL A 130 5.07 -22.22 21.67
C VAL A 130 4.22 -21.68 22.82
N GLY A 131 3.03 -21.13 22.55
CA GLY A 131 2.07 -20.73 23.59
C GLY A 131 1.62 -19.27 23.51
N PHE A 132 2.07 -18.49 22.51
CA PHE A 132 1.60 -17.11 22.33
C PHE A 132 0.17 -17.14 21.79
N ARG A 133 -0.79 -16.56 22.52
CA ARG A 133 -2.24 -16.63 22.20
C ARG A 133 -2.88 -15.29 21.89
N ASP A 134 -2.17 -14.18 22.06
CA ASP A 134 -2.70 -12.81 21.90
C ASP A 134 -2.92 -12.40 20.43
N THR A 135 -3.51 -13.26 19.59
CA THR A 135 -3.76 -12.99 18.17
C THR A 135 -4.71 -11.80 17.96
N GLY A 136 -5.73 -11.65 18.83
CA GLY A 136 -6.70 -10.55 18.81
C GLY A 136 -6.07 -9.17 19.07
N SER A 137 -4.86 -9.15 19.61
CA SER A 137 -4.15 -7.91 19.86
C SER A 137 -3.48 -7.32 18.63
N TRP A 138 -3.60 -7.94 17.44
CA TRP A 138 -2.90 -7.48 16.23
C TRP A 138 -3.30 -6.05 15.79
N TYR A 139 -4.45 -5.54 16.24
CA TYR A 139 -5.03 -4.24 15.86
C TYR A 139 -5.38 -3.37 17.09
N ASN A 140 -4.41 -3.10 17.95
CA ASN A 140 -4.65 -2.22 19.10
C ASN A 140 -4.84 -0.73 18.69
N ALA A 141 -5.55 0.02 19.54
CA ALA A 141 -5.99 1.41 19.35
C ALA A 141 -4.96 2.43 18.81
N PRO A 142 -3.66 2.41 19.17
CA PRO A 142 -2.73 3.42 18.64
C PRO A 142 -2.43 3.24 17.15
N ILE A 143 -2.74 2.08 16.56
CA ILE A 143 -2.68 1.86 15.10
C ILE A 143 -3.94 2.47 14.43
N VAL A 144 -5.08 2.38 15.11
CA VAL A 144 -6.37 2.95 14.68
C VAL A 144 -6.28 4.46 14.54
N GLU A 145 -5.73 5.13 15.55
CA GLU A 145 -5.56 6.59 15.55
C GLU A 145 -4.61 7.08 14.45
N LEU A 146 -3.71 6.23 13.98
CA LEU A 146 -2.73 6.58 12.94
C LEU A 146 -3.16 6.17 11.53
N MET A 147 -4.32 5.51 11.36
CA MET A 147 -4.84 5.02 10.08
C MET A 147 -3.77 4.27 9.25
N ALA A 148 -2.81 3.64 9.92
CA ALA A 148 -1.62 3.11 9.27
C ALA A 148 -1.67 1.59 9.34
N ILE A 149 -1.99 0.96 8.20
CA ILE A 149 -1.76 -0.48 8.07
C ILE A 149 -0.27 -0.72 8.31
N PRO A 150 0.11 -1.70 9.16
CA PRO A 150 1.50 -2.11 9.24
C PRO A 150 1.96 -2.44 7.81
N PRO A 151 3.00 -1.76 7.28
CA PRO A 151 3.35 -1.80 5.85
C PRO A 151 3.79 -3.17 5.32
N TYR A 152 3.68 -4.21 6.15
CA TYR A 152 4.17 -5.55 5.87
C TYR A 152 3.08 -6.63 5.98
N THR A 153 1.86 -6.32 6.39
CA THR A 153 0.83 -7.35 6.59
C THR A 153 0.37 -7.91 5.24
N ASN A 154 0.57 -9.21 5.02
CA ASN A 154 0.16 -9.88 3.79
C ASN A 154 -1.17 -10.62 3.94
N VAL A 155 -1.83 -10.89 2.80
CA VAL A 155 -3.12 -11.60 2.76
C VAL A 155 -3.04 -12.97 3.44
N PRO A 156 -2.01 -13.82 3.21
CA PRO A 156 -1.89 -15.11 3.91
C PRO A 156 -1.84 -14.99 5.43
N TYR A 157 -1.15 -13.98 5.95
CA TYR A 157 -1.06 -13.73 7.39
C TYR A 157 -2.36 -13.16 7.96
N LEU A 158 -3.05 -12.27 7.23
CA LEU A 158 -4.38 -11.80 7.62
C LEU A 158 -5.39 -12.96 7.67
N ARG A 159 -5.39 -13.85 6.67
CA ARG A 159 -6.20 -15.07 6.72
C ARG A 159 -5.84 -15.91 7.93
N TRP A 160 -4.55 -16.13 8.17
CA TRP A 160 -4.08 -16.88 9.33
C TRP A 160 -4.59 -16.25 10.64
N LEU A 161 -4.56 -14.91 10.77
CA LEU A 161 -5.11 -14.21 11.93
C LEU A 161 -6.62 -14.45 12.06
N ALA A 162 -7.38 -14.41 10.97
CA ALA A 162 -8.81 -14.71 10.97
C ALA A 162 -9.11 -16.14 11.44
N ASP A 163 -8.35 -17.12 10.96
CA ASP A 163 -8.51 -18.53 11.35
C ASP A 163 -8.17 -18.79 12.83
N HIS A 164 -7.40 -17.90 13.46
CA HIS A 164 -6.92 -18.03 14.83
C HIS A 164 -7.50 -16.97 15.79
N GLY A 165 -8.67 -16.42 15.48
CA GLY A 165 -9.40 -15.48 16.35
C GLY A 165 -8.74 -14.11 16.52
N GLY A 166 -7.75 -13.79 15.68
CA GLY A 166 -7.11 -12.49 15.62
C GLY A 166 -7.98 -11.43 14.96
N LEU A 167 -8.80 -11.83 14.00
CA LEU A 167 -9.65 -10.94 13.23
C LEU A 167 -11.13 -11.27 13.40
N PRO A 168 -11.98 -10.28 13.69
CA PRO A 168 -13.43 -10.43 13.57
C PRO A 168 -13.79 -10.39 12.08
N CYS A 169 -13.74 -11.55 11.43
CA CYS A 169 -14.27 -11.74 10.08
C CYS A 169 -15.74 -12.18 10.08
N GLN A 170 -16.45 -12.01 11.20
CA GLN A 170 -17.84 -12.39 11.36
C GLN A 170 -18.75 -11.15 11.28
N LEU A 171 -19.86 -11.30 10.54
CA LEU A 171 -20.94 -10.32 10.46
C LEU A 171 -22.05 -10.66 11.45
N PRO A 172 -22.81 -9.66 11.95
CA PRO A 172 -22.58 -8.21 11.77
C PRO A 172 -21.32 -7.76 12.52
N PHE A 173 -20.67 -6.68 12.05
CA PHE A 173 -19.47 -6.15 12.73
C PHE A 173 -19.88 -5.58 14.09
N PRO A 174 -19.48 -6.22 15.21
CA PRO A 174 -20.05 -5.91 16.51
C PRO A 174 -19.54 -4.57 17.07
N SER A 175 -18.50 -3.96 16.49
CA SER A 175 -17.93 -2.69 16.96
C SER A 175 -17.27 -1.86 15.85
N SER A 176 -17.05 -0.57 16.13
CA SER A 176 -16.25 0.33 15.26
C SER A 176 -14.81 -0.13 15.04
N LYS A 177 -14.26 -0.91 15.99
CA LYS A 177 -12.94 -1.51 15.85
C LYS A 177 -12.91 -2.56 14.75
N ASP A 178 -14.02 -3.27 14.56
CA ASP A 178 -14.12 -4.35 13.57
C ASP A 178 -14.22 -3.74 12.17
N VAL A 179 -15.02 -2.68 12.02
CA VAL A 179 -15.05 -1.85 10.79
C VAL A 179 -13.64 -1.36 10.43
N PHE A 180 -12.88 -0.85 11.40
CA PHE A 180 -11.51 -0.44 11.17
C PHE A 180 -10.60 -1.62 10.76
N ALA A 181 -10.68 -2.75 11.44
CA ALA A 181 -9.90 -3.95 11.11
C ALA A 181 -10.12 -4.38 9.66
N ILE A 182 -11.36 -4.35 9.18
CA ILE A 182 -11.70 -4.71 7.81
C ILE A 182 -11.12 -3.73 6.81
N ARG A 183 -11.13 -2.43 7.11
CA ARG A 183 -10.47 -1.44 6.26
C ARG A 183 -8.99 -1.70 6.13
N CYS A 184 -8.32 -2.08 7.21
CA CYS A 184 -6.93 -2.50 7.15
C CYS A 184 -6.75 -3.75 6.26
N ILE A 185 -7.67 -4.71 6.32
CA ILE A 185 -7.66 -5.88 5.44
C ILE A 185 -7.81 -5.47 3.97
N PHE A 186 -8.79 -4.63 3.64
CA PHE A 186 -9.05 -4.19 2.26
C PHE A 186 -7.91 -3.36 1.69
N SER A 187 -7.28 -2.52 2.51
CA SER A 187 -6.06 -1.84 2.11
C SER A 187 -4.89 -2.80 1.86
N ALA A 188 -4.72 -3.82 2.70
CA ALA A 188 -3.70 -4.85 2.49
C ALA A 188 -3.96 -5.67 1.21
N ILE A 189 -5.22 -5.99 0.91
CA ILE A 189 -5.64 -6.63 -0.35
C ILE A 189 -5.27 -5.74 -1.54
N GLY A 190 -5.63 -4.45 -1.52
CA GLY A 190 -5.29 -3.51 -2.58
C GLY A 190 -3.78 -3.42 -2.82
N TYR A 191 -2.99 -3.32 -1.75
CA TYR A 191 -1.54 -3.39 -1.82
C TYR A 191 -1.04 -4.70 -2.44
N TYR A 192 -1.62 -5.84 -2.06
CA TYR A 192 -1.20 -7.16 -2.54
C TYR A 192 -1.45 -7.37 -4.03
N ILE A 193 -2.63 -6.97 -4.51
CA ILE A 193 -3.00 -7.03 -5.93
C ILE A 193 -2.07 -6.14 -6.74
N ARG A 194 -1.79 -4.93 -6.26
CA ARG A 194 -0.92 -3.97 -6.95
C ARG A 194 0.47 -4.52 -7.26
N TYR A 195 1.08 -5.24 -6.32
CA TYR A 195 2.42 -5.82 -6.47
C TYR A 195 2.41 -7.26 -7.02
N SER A 196 1.28 -7.72 -7.60
CA SER A 196 1.11 -9.10 -8.12
C SER A 196 1.44 -10.20 -7.11
N ARG A 197 1.35 -9.89 -5.82
CA ARG A 197 1.65 -10.87 -4.76
C ARG A 197 0.45 -11.74 -4.42
N LEU A 198 -0.74 -11.31 -4.83
CA LEU A 198 -1.90 -12.15 -4.91
C LEU A 198 -1.87 -12.79 -6.30
N SER A 199 -1.52 -14.08 -6.39
CA SER A 199 -1.59 -14.85 -7.64
C SER A 199 -3.06 -15.00 -8.06
N LEU A 200 -3.60 -13.94 -8.64
CA LEU A 200 -4.89 -13.87 -9.32
C LEU A 200 -4.74 -14.32 -10.78
N GLU A 201 -3.53 -14.26 -11.32
CA GLU A 201 -3.22 -14.80 -12.63
C GLU A 201 -3.24 -16.33 -12.54
N ILE A 202 -4.36 -16.92 -12.98
CA ILE A 202 -4.35 -18.25 -13.59
C ILE A 202 -3.58 -18.06 -14.89
N ASP A 203 -2.52 -18.84 -15.10
CA ASP A 203 -1.68 -18.89 -16.30
C ASP A 203 -2.47 -18.49 -17.57
N ARG A 204 -2.24 -17.26 -18.04
CA ARG A 204 -2.45 -16.90 -19.46
C ARG A 204 -1.22 -17.25 -20.30
N SER A 205 -0.17 -17.78 -19.67
CA SER A 205 1.02 -18.33 -20.30
C SER A 205 0.79 -19.79 -20.70
N ASP A 206 1.02 -20.07 -21.98
CA ASP A 206 1.20 -21.38 -22.61
C ASP A 206 -0.04 -22.18 -23.03
N GLU A 207 -0.77 -21.64 -24.02
CA GLU A 207 -1.48 -22.48 -25.01
C GLU A 207 -0.54 -23.07 -26.09
N SER A 208 0.79 -22.99 -25.95
CA SER A 208 1.73 -23.44 -26.99
C SER A 208 2.43 -24.79 -26.76
N ASP A 209 2.33 -25.43 -25.59
CA ASP A 209 3.04 -26.69 -25.36
C ASP A 209 2.10 -27.92 -25.35
N THR A 210 1.99 -28.52 -26.53
CA THR A 210 1.47 -29.88 -26.74
C THR A 210 2.37 -30.91 -26.07
N SER A 211 2.26 -31.09 -24.75
CA SER A 211 2.80 -32.28 -24.07
C SER A 211 1.72 -32.95 -23.21
N ASN A 212 1.39 -34.19 -23.58
CA ASN A 212 0.30 -35.00 -23.06
C ASN A 212 0.58 -35.53 -21.64
N THR A 213 0.69 -34.64 -20.67
CA THR A 213 0.63 -35.02 -19.26
C THR A 213 -0.34 -34.08 -18.58
N SER A 214 -1.61 -34.49 -18.45
CA SER A 214 -2.64 -33.72 -17.75
C SER A 214 -2.14 -33.36 -16.34
N PRO A 215 -1.79 -32.09 -16.06
CA PRO A 215 -1.51 -31.67 -14.71
C PRO A 215 -2.85 -31.67 -13.99
N THR A 216 -2.90 -32.27 -12.81
CA THR A 216 -4.05 -32.12 -11.93
C THR A 216 -4.26 -30.62 -11.70
N PRO A 217 -5.48 -30.07 -11.85
CA PRO A 217 -5.69 -28.64 -11.65
C PRO A 217 -5.14 -28.24 -10.28
N PRO A 218 -4.31 -27.19 -10.20
CA PRO A 218 -3.79 -26.72 -8.92
C PRO A 218 -4.97 -26.45 -7.99
N ALA A 219 -4.89 -26.96 -6.76
CA ALA A 219 -5.93 -26.73 -5.76
C ALA A 219 -6.23 -25.23 -5.66
N PRO A 220 -7.52 -24.83 -5.56
CA PRO A 220 -7.90 -23.42 -5.59
C PRO A 220 -7.14 -22.65 -4.52
N ASN A 221 -6.56 -21.52 -4.93
CA ASN A 221 -5.78 -20.66 -4.06
C ASN A 221 -6.65 -20.25 -2.85
N ARG A 222 -6.37 -20.84 -1.69
CA ARG A 222 -7.15 -20.63 -0.46
C ARG A 222 -7.19 -19.16 -0.03
N ASP A 223 -6.17 -18.37 -0.40
CA ASP A 223 -6.12 -16.94 -0.07
C ASP A 223 -7.11 -16.16 -0.93
N VAL A 224 -7.19 -16.48 -2.22
CA VAL A 224 -8.17 -15.91 -3.14
C VAL A 224 -9.59 -16.27 -2.69
N ALA A 225 -9.85 -17.54 -2.35
CA ALA A 225 -11.15 -17.97 -1.84
C ALA A 225 -11.58 -17.22 -0.56
N TRP A 226 -10.63 -16.93 0.34
CA TRP A 226 -10.88 -16.13 1.53
C TRP A 226 -11.21 -14.67 1.18
N VAL A 227 -10.49 -14.08 0.22
CA VAL A 227 -10.76 -12.72 -0.27
C VAL A 227 -12.15 -12.65 -0.92
N HIS A 228 -12.56 -13.64 -1.71
CA HIS A 228 -13.93 -13.74 -2.26
C HIS A 228 -14.99 -13.75 -1.16
N LYS A 229 -14.79 -14.58 -0.12
CA LYS A 229 -15.70 -14.63 1.04
C LYS A 229 -15.78 -13.27 1.75
N LEU A 230 -14.66 -12.58 1.92
CA LEU A 230 -14.64 -11.25 2.53
C LEU A 230 -15.41 -10.22 1.69
N HIS A 231 -15.23 -10.21 0.37
CA HIS A 231 -15.95 -9.29 -0.52
C HIS A 231 -17.46 -9.53 -0.44
N ALA A 232 -17.91 -10.78 -0.51
CA ALA A 232 -19.32 -11.14 -0.40
C ALA A 232 -19.95 -10.65 0.91
N LEU A 233 -19.25 -10.82 2.03
CA LEU A 233 -19.74 -10.40 3.34
C LEU A 233 -19.73 -8.87 3.46
N VAL A 234 -18.59 -8.24 3.23
CA VAL A 234 -18.36 -6.82 3.50
C VAL A 234 -19.22 -5.91 2.61
N PHE A 235 -19.30 -6.21 1.31
CA PHE A 235 -20.08 -5.36 0.39
C PHE A 235 -21.59 -5.51 0.58
N ALA A 236 -22.06 -6.68 1.03
CA ALA A 236 -23.44 -6.85 1.46
C ALA A 236 -23.77 -6.04 2.73
N ALA A 237 -22.80 -5.84 3.62
CA ALA A 237 -22.99 -5.06 4.85
C ALA A 237 -23.06 -3.54 4.62
N ASN A 238 -22.58 -3.04 3.48
CA ASN A 238 -22.65 -1.64 3.06
C ASN A 238 -22.20 -0.64 4.13
N VAL A 239 -21.01 -0.85 4.70
CA VAL A 239 -20.49 -0.02 5.78
C VAL A 239 -19.79 1.21 5.23
N THR A 240 -20.11 2.38 5.78
CA THR A 240 -19.43 3.66 5.49
C THR A 240 -18.92 4.27 6.80
N ASP A 241 -17.87 5.10 6.73
CA ASP A 241 -17.55 5.96 7.88
C ASP A 241 -18.24 7.32 7.79
N ALA A 242 -18.07 8.09 8.87
CA ALA A 242 -18.42 9.49 8.93
C ALA A 242 -17.42 10.41 8.20
N CYS A 243 -16.53 9.91 7.33
CA CYS A 243 -15.63 10.77 6.57
C CYS A 243 -16.45 11.67 5.62
N ARG A 244 -16.02 12.92 5.47
CA ARG A 244 -16.68 13.90 4.60
C ARG A 244 -15.74 14.41 3.49
N CYS A 245 -14.88 13.53 2.96
CA CYS A 245 -14.02 13.92 1.83
C CYS A 245 -14.88 14.16 0.58
N ARG A 246 -14.43 15.10 -0.26
CA ARG A 246 -15.03 15.32 -1.59
C ARG A 246 -14.87 14.10 -2.51
N CYS A 247 -13.87 13.25 -2.21
CA CYS A 247 -13.59 11.99 -2.90
C CYS A 247 -14.67 10.90 -2.71
N SER A 248 -15.44 10.97 -1.61
CA SER A 248 -16.48 10.00 -1.26
C SER A 248 -17.51 10.71 -0.37
N PRO A 249 -18.46 11.45 -0.98
CA PRO A 249 -19.40 12.29 -0.24
C PRO A 249 -20.27 11.54 0.78
N GLY A 250 -20.53 10.25 0.54
CA GLY A 250 -21.27 9.35 1.44
C GLY A 250 -20.43 8.65 2.50
N GLY A 251 -19.16 9.02 2.67
CA GLY A 251 -18.20 8.34 3.54
C GLY A 251 -17.29 7.36 2.79
N CYS A 252 -16.09 7.12 3.31
CA CYS A 252 -15.18 6.13 2.76
C CYS A 252 -15.68 4.71 3.09
N THR A 253 -15.70 3.85 2.08
CA THR A 253 -16.05 2.42 2.18
C THR A 253 -14.79 1.57 2.16
N GLU A 254 -14.93 0.28 2.42
CA GLU A 254 -13.85 -0.70 2.30
C GLU A 254 -13.28 -0.74 0.87
N LEU A 255 -14.13 -0.51 -0.15
CA LEU A 255 -13.68 -0.34 -1.54
C LEU A 255 -12.77 0.89 -1.69
N THR A 256 -13.13 2.03 -1.08
CA THR A 256 -12.25 3.22 -1.05
C THR A 256 -10.89 2.88 -0.41
N PHE A 257 -10.87 2.15 0.70
CA PHE A 257 -9.63 1.74 1.37
C PHE A 257 -8.77 0.78 0.55
N LEU A 258 -9.40 -0.08 -0.25
CA LEU A 258 -8.73 -0.95 -1.23
C LEU A 258 -8.13 -0.13 -2.36
N LEU A 259 -8.91 0.78 -2.97
CA LEU A 259 -8.46 1.61 -4.09
C LEU A 259 -7.29 2.51 -3.71
N LYS A 260 -7.28 3.08 -2.50
CA LYS A 260 -6.15 3.87 -1.96
C LYS A 260 -4.79 3.19 -2.08
N HIS A 261 -4.75 1.86 -1.96
CA HIS A 261 -3.51 1.10 -1.99
C HIS A 261 -3.29 0.37 -3.32
N LEU A 262 -4.39 0.05 -4.02
CA LEU A 262 -4.35 -0.53 -5.36
C LEU A 262 -3.85 0.47 -6.39
N ILE A 263 -4.33 1.72 -6.30
CA ILE A 263 -4.08 2.80 -7.26
C ILE A 263 -3.61 4.03 -6.46
N PRO A 264 -2.31 4.13 -6.15
CA PRO A 264 -1.80 5.24 -5.35
C PRO A 264 -1.81 6.55 -6.17
N VAL A 265 -1.94 7.68 -5.48
CA VAL A 265 -1.90 9.03 -6.07
C VAL A 265 -0.66 9.23 -6.96
N TYR A 266 0.52 8.88 -6.46
CA TYR A 266 1.78 9.01 -7.21
C TYR A 266 1.83 8.18 -8.51
N GLY A 267 0.99 7.15 -8.63
CA GLY A 267 0.87 6.38 -9.87
C GLY A 267 0.29 7.23 -11.00
N PHE A 268 -0.70 8.06 -10.68
CA PHE A 268 -1.29 9.02 -11.63
C PHE A 268 -0.40 10.23 -11.85
N GLU A 269 0.22 10.78 -10.80
CA GLU A 269 1.18 11.89 -10.96
C GLU A 269 2.31 11.53 -11.93
N PHE A 270 2.85 10.29 -11.82
CA PHE A 270 3.88 9.82 -12.75
C PHE A 270 3.33 9.61 -14.17
N ALA A 271 2.13 9.08 -14.32
CA ALA A 271 1.50 8.87 -15.62
C ALA A 271 1.22 10.20 -16.33
N GLN A 272 0.70 11.19 -15.60
CA GLN A 272 0.47 12.55 -16.08
C GLN A 272 1.78 13.20 -16.53
N ARG A 273 2.83 13.17 -15.69
CA ARG A 273 4.16 13.68 -16.08
C ARG A 273 4.71 13.05 -17.35
N ARG A 274 4.41 11.77 -17.59
CA ARG A 274 4.85 11.07 -18.81
C ARG A 274 4.02 11.47 -20.04
N LEU A 275 2.70 11.58 -19.89
CA LEU A 275 1.82 12.06 -20.97
C LEU A 275 2.28 13.41 -21.52
N LEU A 276 2.69 14.33 -20.64
CA LEU A 276 3.19 15.65 -21.04
C LEU A 276 4.51 15.60 -21.80
N ARG A 277 5.43 14.72 -21.38
CA ARG A 277 6.69 14.56 -22.10
C ARG A 277 6.43 14.02 -23.50
N ASP A 278 5.51 13.06 -23.60
CA ASP A 278 5.15 12.44 -24.87
C ASP A 278 4.42 13.44 -25.80
N SER A 279 3.55 14.32 -25.25
CA SER A 279 2.90 15.38 -26.04
C SER A 279 3.88 16.44 -26.52
N ALA A 280 4.77 16.93 -25.64
CA ALA A 280 5.79 17.91 -25.99
C ALA A 280 6.80 17.36 -27.01
N ALA A 281 7.14 16.07 -26.95
CA ALA A 281 7.99 15.42 -27.95
C ALA A 281 7.27 15.30 -29.30
N LYS A 282 5.96 15.03 -29.30
CA LYS A 282 5.16 14.96 -30.52
C LYS A 282 5.04 16.33 -31.20
N GLU A 283 4.79 17.39 -30.45
CA GLU A 283 4.77 18.77 -31.00
C GLU A 283 6.12 19.16 -31.63
N ARG A 284 7.25 18.77 -31.02
CA ARG A 284 8.58 18.99 -31.61
C ARG A 284 8.77 18.22 -32.92
N ASN A 285 8.40 16.94 -32.93
CA ASN A 285 8.50 16.12 -34.15
C ASN A 285 7.58 16.62 -35.27
N ASP A 286 6.37 17.08 -34.93
CA ASP A 286 5.43 17.66 -35.89
C ASP A 286 5.98 18.99 -36.45
N LEU A 287 6.68 19.79 -35.64
CA LEU A 287 7.34 21.03 -36.06
C LEU A 287 8.62 20.77 -36.89
N GLU A 288 9.39 19.74 -36.56
CA GLU A 288 10.61 19.34 -37.30
C GLU A 288 10.29 18.60 -38.61
N SER A 289 9.19 17.84 -38.66
CA SER A 289 8.73 17.12 -39.86
C SER A 289 8.24 18.03 -41.01
N ILE A 290 8.06 19.33 -40.74
CA ILE A 290 7.81 20.35 -41.77
C ILE A 290 9.06 20.61 -42.63
N THR A 291 10.24 20.12 -42.22
CA THR A 291 11.49 20.25 -42.99
C THR A 291 11.94 18.91 -43.60
N ILE A 292 11.41 18.61 -44.80
CA ILE A 292 12.00 17.77 -45.86
C ILE A 292 12.20 16.27 -45.52
N ASN A 293 11.36 15.38 -46.08
CA ASN A 293 11.78 14.44 -47.14
C ASN A 293 10.64 13.59 -47.73
N ASN A 294 10.55 13.63 -49.07
CA ASN A 294 9.95 12.61 -49.90
C ASN A 294 10.88 11.37 -49.93
N MET A 295 10.57 10.31 -49.18
CA MET A 295 10.64 8.91 -49.65
C MET A 295 10.33 7.91 -48.52
N GLY A 296 9.20 7.21 -48.69
CA GLY A 296 9.05 5.76 -48.52
C GLY A 296 9.50 5.11 -47.21
N THR A 297 8.60 5.05 -46.23
CA THR A 297 8.02 3.86 -45.56
C THR A 297 7.77 4.18 -44.08
N PRO A 298 6.52 4.01 -43.57
CA PRO A 298 6.26 4.21 -42.15
C PRO A 298 6.75 2.99 -41.38
N GLU A 299 7.88 3.11 -40.69
CA GLU A 299 8.17 2.25 -39.55
C GLU A 299 7.10 2.51 -38.48
N VAL A 300 6.29 1.49 -38.20
CA VAL A 300 5.35 1.50 -37.07
C VAL A 300 6.17 1.37 -35.79
N SER A 301 6.77 2.48 -35.37
CA SER A 301 7.43 2.59 -34.07
C SER A 301 6.39 2.39 -32.97
N GLY A 302 6.62 1.37 -32.14
CA GLY A 302 5.98 1.04 -30.86
C GLY A 302 4.64 1.68 -30.55
N ILE A 303 3.60 0.86 -30.41
CA ILE A 303 2.34 1.27 -29.75
C ILE A 303 2.72 1.82 -28.37
N HIS A 304 2.76 3.15 -28.23
CA HIS A 304 2.99 3.82 -26.97
C HIS A 304 1.80 3.49 -26.08
N GLU A 305 1.96 2.52 -25.17
CA GLU A 305 0.97 2.22 -24.16
C GLU A 305 0.69 3.50 -23.36
N ASN A 306 -0.58 3.92 -23.35
CA ASN A 306 -1.01 5.11 -22.64
C ASN A 306 -0.58 5.02 -21.16
N PRO A 307 0.15 6.00 -20.62
CA PRO A 307 0.64 5.98 -19.24
C PRO A 307 -0.44 5.74 -18.17
N LEU A 308 -1.69 6.14 -18.41
CA LEU A 308 -2.82 5.91 -17.50
C LEU A 308 -3.27 4.44 -17.44
N SER A 309 -2.91 3.64 -18.44
CA SER A 309 -3.24 2.21 -18.48
C SER A 309 -2.53 1.44 -17.36
N LYS A 310 -1.32 1.86 -16.98
CA LYS A 310 -0.51 1.14 -16.00
C LYS A 310 -1.11 1.19 -14.58
N PRO A 311 -1.53 2.37 -14.04
CA PRO A 311 -2.30 2.42 -12.79
C PRO A 311 -3.60 1.58 -12.83
N LEU A 312 -4.27 1.53 -13.99
CA LEU A 312 -5.55 0.83 -14.13
C LEU A 312 -5.44 -0.67 -14.36
N ALA A 313 -4.34 -1.18 -14.93
CA ALA A 313 -4.16 -2.60 -15.19
C ALA A 313 -4.41 -3.46 -13.96
N ARG A 314 -3.98 -3.01 -12.77
CA ARG A 314 -4.20 -3.72 -11.50
C ARG A 314 -5.64 -3.65 -11.02
N PHE A 315 -6.34 -2.56 -11.34
CA PHE A 315 -7.75 -2.44 -11.07
C PHE A 315 -8.61 -3.28 -12.02
N ILE A 316 -8.21 -3.43 -13.27
CA ILE A 316 -8.84 -4.35 -14.23
C ILE A 316 -8.74 -5.80 -13.73
N VAL A 317 -7.54 -6.23 -13.29
CA VAL A 317 -7.37 -7.56 -12.67
C VAL A 317 -8.27 -7.74 -11.44
N TYR A 318 -8.44 -6.69 -10.63
CA TYR A 318 -9.37 -6.71 -9.50
C TYR A 318 -10.83 -6.89 -9.97
N LEU A 319 -11.26 -6.15 -11.00
CA LEU A 319 -12.60 -6.26 -11.57
C LEU A 319 -12.88 -7.66 -12.15
N GLU A 320 -11.94 -8.24 -12.89
CA GLU A 320 -12.07 -9.60 -13.44
C GLU A 320 -12.42 -10.63 -12.36
N HIS A 321 -11.89 -10.47 -11.14
CA HIS A 321 -12.07 -11.42 -10.05
C HIS A 321 -13.25 -11.09 -9.13
N PHE A 322 -13.46 -9.81 -8.84
CA PHE A 322 -14.33 -9.40 -7.74
C PHE A 322 -15.56 -8.59 -8.18
N SER A 323 -15.76 -8.36 -9.48
CA SER A 323 -16.91 -7.64 -10.01
C SER A 323 -18.27 -8.24 -9.65
N CYS A 324 -18.35 -9.56 -9.47
CA CYS A 324 -19.60 -10.23 -9.09
C CYS A 324 -20.13 -9.84 -7.69
N TYR A 325 -19.32 -9.16 -6.87
CA TYR A 325 -19.74 -8.62 -5.56
C TYR A 325 -20.08 -7.13 -5.62
N LEU A 326 -19.86 -6.48 -6.78
CA LEU A 326 -20.05 -5.04 -6.93
C LEU A 326 -21.47 -4.73 -7.42
N GLU A 327 -22.26 -4.10 -6.55
CA GLU A 327 -23.45 -3.36 -6.96
C GLU A 327 -23.11 -2.04 -7.71
N PRO A 328 -24.06 -1.45 -8.47
CA PRO A 328 -23.85 -0.20 -9.21
C PRO A 328 -23.22 0.93 -8.40
N ARG A 329 -23.62 1.11 -7.13
CA ARG A 329 -23.03 2.11 -6.22
C ARG A 329 -21.51 1.98 -6.06
N HIS A 330 -20.98 0.76 -6.11
CA HIS A 330 -19.54 0.52 -5.99
C HIS A 330 -18.80 0.91 -7.26
N HIS A 331 -19.43 0.74 -8.43
CA HIS A 331 -18.88 1.22 -9.69
C HIS A 331 -18.82 2.75 -9.72
N TYR A 332 -19.88 3.44 -9.30
CA TYR A 332 -19.89 4.91 -9.20
C TYR A 332 -18.88 5.43 -8.17
N ALA A 333 -18.78 4.78 -7.00
CA ALA A 333 -17.78 5.14 -5.99
C ALA A 333 -16.35 4.94 -6.52
N THR A 334 -16.10 3.86 -7.26
CA THR A 334 -14.81 3.61 -7.91
C THR A 334 -14.51 4.65 -8.97
N LEU A 335 -15.47 4.93 -9.85
CA LEU A 335 -15.38 5.94 -10.90
C LEU A 335 -15.02 7.31 -10.32
N ARG A 336 -15.74 7.74 -9.30
CA ARG A 336 -15.45 8.98 -8.58
C ARG A 336 -14.05 8.97 -7.98
N TYR A 337 -13.69 7.93 -7.24
CA TYR A 337 -12.40 7.87 -6.57
C TYR A 337 -11.22 7.92 -7.56
N ILE A 338 -11.26 7.12 -8.63
CA ILE A 338 -10.19 7.03 -9.61
C ILE A 338 -10.08 8.35 -10.40
N THR A 339 -11.19 8.89 -10.89
CA THR A 339 -11.21 10.16 -11.64
C THR A 339 -10.74 11.33 -10.78
N TYR A 340 -11.20 11.41 -9.53
CA TYR A 340 -10.73 12.41 -8.56
C TYR A 340 -9.21 12.33 -8.35
N THR A 341 -8.67 11.11 -8.26
CA THR A 341 -7.22 10.88 -8.09
C THR A 341 -6.44 11.25 -9.36
N ALA A 342 -6.96 10.91 -10.53
CA ALA A 342 -6.33 11.20 -11.81
C ALA A 342 -6.27 12.70 -12.12
N LEU A 343 -7.27 13.48 -11.69
CA LEU A 343 -7.28 14.95 -11.77
C LEU A 343 -6.32 15.63 -10.78
N GLY A 344 -5.61 14.87 -9.94
CA GLY A 344 -4.67 15.42 -8.95
C GLY A 344 -5.34 16.18 -7.81
N ILE A 345 -6.64 16.00 -7.57
CA ILE A 345 -7.36 16.71 -6.49
C ILE A 345 -6.92 16.13 -5.14
N HIS A 346 -6.72 16.99 -4.14
CA HIS A 346 -6.20 16.56 -2.85
C HIS A 346 -7.19 15.66 -2.09
N HIS A 347 -6.71 14.52 -1.60
CA HIS A 347 -7.49 13.60 -0.79
C HIS A 347 -7.32 13.91 0.70
N SER A 348 -8.23 14.71 1.28
CA SER A 348 -8.24 14.99 2.72
C SER A 348 -8.44 13.75 3.60
N CYS A 349 -8.99 12.65 3.05
CA CYS A 349 -9.12 11.36 3.74
C CYS A 349 -7.88 10.45 3.61
N CYS A 350 -6.87 10.86 2.84
CA CYS A 350 -5.64 10.11 2.61
C CYS A 350 -4.50 10.75 3.39
N VAL A 351 -4.51 10.60 4.72
CA VAL A 351 -3.33 10.93 5.54
C VAL A 351 -2.27 9.85 5.31
N HIS A 352 -1.58 9.89 4.16
CA HIS A 352 -0.51 8.94 3.88
C HIS A 352 0.68 9.28 4.80
N LYS A 353 1.12 8.32 5.63
CA LYS A 353 2.31 8.44 6.49
C LYS A 353 3.56 8.88 5.73
N TYR A 354 3.66 8.54 4.45
CA TYR A 354 4.79 8.95 3.60
C TYR A 354 4.81 10.45 3.31
N THR A 355 3.67 11.08 3.05
CA THR A 355 3.57 12.53 2.88
C THR A 355 3.98 13.23 4.17
N ARG A 356 3.54 12.72 5.33
CA ARG A 356 3.91 13.29 6.63
C ARG A 356 5.37 13.09 7.02
N CYS A 357 6.06 12.05 6.53
CA CYS A 357 7.48 11.85 6.82
C CYS A 357 8.39 12.60 5.84
N LEU A 358 8.07 12.62 4.54
CA LEU A 358 8.88 13.34 3.53
C LEU A 358 8.71 14.86 3.62
N MET A 359 7.57 15.36 4.11
CA MET A 359 7.37 16.81 4.30
C MET A 359 8.26 17.44 5.36
N TYR A 360 8.86 16.67 6.27
CA TYR A 360 9.84 17.21 7.23
C TYR A 360 11.29 17.09 6.77
N ASP A 361 11.57 16.34 5.71
CA ASP A 361 12.94 16.13 5.20
C ASP A 361 13.19 16.88 3.87
N ASN A 362 12.18 17.50 3.26
CA ASN A 362 12.34 18.31 2.04
C ASN A 362 12.09 19.80 2.34
N PRO A 363 13.13 20.67 2.40
CA PRO A 363 12.99 22.10 2.71
C PRO A 363 12.24 22.92 1.66
N PHE A 364 11.87 22.31 0.52
CA PHE A 364 11.33 23.01 -0.65
C PHE A 364 9.79 23.02 -0.76
N HIS A 365 9.06 22.45 0.20
CA HIS A 365 7.60 22.56 0.23
C HIS A 365 7.15 23.54 1.31
N SER A 366 7.23 24.84 1.00
CA SER A 366 6.42 25.84 1.69
C SER A 366 4.96 25.61 1.36
N VAL A 367 4.14 25.43 2.39
CA VAL A 367 2.69 25.46 2.26
C VAL A 367 2.30 26.92 2.04
N GLU A 368 2.18 27.34 0.79
CA GLU A 368 1.48 28.57 0.45
C GLU A 368 -0.01 28.28 0.28
N ASP A 369 -0.81 29.05 0.99
CA ASP A 369 -2.26 28.97 1.19
C ASP A 369 -3.00 29.59 0.00
N GLY A 370 -2.76 29.06 -1.22
CA GLY A 370 -3.28 29.59 -2.50
C GLY A 370 -4.19 28.63 -3.28
N PHE A 371 -4.66 27.53 -2.66
CA PHE A 371 -5.26 26.38 -3.38
C PHE A 371 -6.79 26.41 -3.59
N GLU A 372 -7.54 27.39 -3.08
CA GLU A 372 -9.02 27.30 -3.09
C GLU A 372 -9.66 27.45 -4.48
N ASP A 373 -9.11 28.27 -5.37
CA ASP A 373 -9.69 28.52 -6.71
C ASP A 373 -9.36 27.39 -7.72
N ASP A 374 -8.14 26.84 -7.69
CA ASP A 374 -7.70 25.76 -8.59
C ASP A 374 -8.43 24.43 -8.32
N GLU A 375 -8.71 24.11 -7.05
CA GLU A 375 -9.51 22.93 -6.71
C GLU A 375 -10.98 23.08 -7.13
N SER A 376 -11.53 24.29 -7.11
CA SER A 376 -12.93 24.53 -7.47
C SER A 376 -13.21 24.24 -8.95
N HIS A 377 -12.30 24.64 -9.85
CA HIS A 377 -12.38 24.31 -11.27
C HIS A 377 -12.29 22.80 -11.52
N LYS A 378 -11.31 22.12 -10.90
CA LYS A 378 -11.14 20.66 -11.02
C LYS A 378 -12.33 19.88 -10.49
N LEU A 379 -13.03 20.40 -9.47
CA LEU A 379 -14.24 19.78 -8.94
C LEU A 379 -15.46 19.95 -9.84
N ALA A 380 -15.59 21.09 -10.52
CA ALA A 380 -16.62 21.27 -11.54
C ALA A 380 -16.39 20.32 -12.71
N LEU A 381 -15.14 20.26 -13.22
CA LEU A 381 -14.74 19.33 -14.27
C LEU A 381 -14.95 17.87 -13.87
N LEU A 382 -14.65 17.51 -12.61
CA LEU A 382 -14.97 16.19 -12.09
C LEU A 382 -16.47 15.89 -12.20
N GLY A 383 -17.35 16.84 -11.89
CA GLY A 383 -18.80 16.69 -12.05
C GLY A 383 -19.18 16.31 -13.48
N ASP A 384 -18.74 17.11 -14.44
CA ASP A 384 -19.03 16.90 -15.87
C ASP A 384 -18.53 15.55 -16.38
N LEU A 385 -17.32 15.15 -15.97
CA LEU A 385 -16.75 13.86 -16.32
C LEU A 385 -17.52 12.69 -15.69
N LEU A 386 -17.95 12.84 -14.44
CA LEU A 386 -18.74 11.81 -13.78
C LEU A 386 -20.09 11.65 -14.46
N ASP A 387 -20.79 12.72 -14.83
CA ASP A 387 -22.07 12.61 -15.55
C ASP A 387 -21.90 11.83 -16.86
N GLN A 388 -20.86 12.14 -17.64
CA GLN A 388 -20.52 11.43 -18.87
C GLN A 388 -20.19 9.95 -18.64
N PHE A 389 -19.35 9.66 -17.65
CA PHE A 389 -18.91 8.30 -17.37
C PHE A 389 -19.99 7.44 -16.70
N GLU A 390 -20.83 8.03 -15.85
CA GLU A 390 -21.92 7.35 -15.17
C GLU A 390 -22.99 6.90 -16.17
N GLU A 391 -23.29 7.68 -17.21
CA GLU A 391 -24.19 7.25 -18.28
C GLU A 391 -23.65 5.98 -18.98
N ASN A 392 -22.36 5.98 -19.33
CA ASN A 392 -21.69 4.84 -19.95
C ASN A 392 -21.73 3.59 -19.05
N ILE A 393 -21.30 3.71 -17.79
CA ILE A 393 -21.34 2.59 -16.83
C ILE A 393 -22.77 2.10 -16.61
N THR A 394 -23.74 3.01 -16.50
CA THR A 394 -25.15 2.66 -16.29
C THR A 394 -25.72 1.88 -17.47
N SER A 395 -25.35 2.25 -18.71
CA SER A 395 -25.75 1.51 -19.90
C SER A 395 -25.21 0.07 -19.89
N ILE A 396 -23.98 -0.12 -19.42
CA ILE A 396 -23.33 -1.43 -19.30
C ILE A 396 -24.01 -2.27 -18.21
N LEU A 397 -24.26 -1.68 -17.03
CA LEU A 397 -24.81 -2.41 -15.89
C LEU A 397 -26.30 -2.79 -16.04
N LYS A 398 -27.06 -2.07 -16.87
CA LYS A 398 -28.49 -2.36 -17.12
C LYS A 398 -28.72 -3.41 -18.20
N ASP A 399 -27.75 -3.60 -19.08
CA ASP A 399 -27.85 -4.54 -20.19
C ASP A 399 -27.36 -5.94 -19.74
N PRO A 400 -28.25 -6.94 -19.62
CA PRO A 400 -27.87 -8.26 -19.15
C PRO A 400 -26.97 -9.03 -20.13
N GLU A 401 -26.91 -8.62 -21.40
CA GLU A 401 -26.00 -9.19 -22.41
C GLU A 401 -24.59 -8.61 -22.29
N ARG A 402 -24.45 -7.46 -21.61
CA ARG A 402 -23.15 -6.84 -21.33
C ARG A 402 -22.61 -7.38 -20.02
N GLY A 403 -21.33 -7.68 -20.04
CA GLY A 403 -20.66 -8.36 -18.93
C GLY A 403 -19.47 -7.58 -18.39
N ILE A 404 -18.68 -8.29 -17.58
CA ILE A 404 -17.42 -7.76 -17.04
C ILE A 404 -16.46 -7.29 -18.15
N ARG A 405 -16.49 -7.92 -19.33
CA ARG A 405 -15.68 -7.51 -20.48
C ARG A 405 -15.98 -6.09 -20.94
N ASP A 406 -17.25 -5.68 -20.94
CA ASP A 406 -17.65 -4.33 -21.33
C ASP A 406 -17.24 -3.29 -20.29
N LEU A 407 -17.30 -3.65 -19.00
CA LEU A 407 -16.76 -2.82 -17.91
C LEU A 407 -15.25 -2.66 -18.04
N ILE A 408 -14.51 -3.73 -18.36
CA ILE A 408 -13.07 -3.66 -18.59
C ILE A 408 -12.76 -2.75 -19.78
N ASN A 409 -13.45 -2.95 -20.89
CA ASN A 409 -13.30 -2.13 -22.09
C ASN A 409 -13.61 -0.64 -21.83
N PHE A 410 -14.61 -0.35 -20.97
CA PHE A 410 -14.86 1.01 -20.52
C PHE A 410 -13.62 1.62 -19.84
N TRP A 411 -12.99 0.92 -18.90
CA TRP A 411 -11.80 1.43 -18.24
C TRP A 411 -10.60 1.54 -19.17
N GLU A 412 -10.33 0.51 -19.96
CA GLU A 412 -9.16 0.44 -20.85
C GLU A 412 -9.20 1.44 -22.00
N ARG A 413 -10.38 1.74 -22.53
CA ARG A 413 -10.50 2.57 -23.74
C ARG A 413 -11.23 3.87 -23.49
N ILE A 414 -12.44 3.81 -22.92
CA ILE A 414 -13.31 4.98 -22.80
C ILE A 414 -12.75 5.94 -21.73
N TRP A 415 -12.53 5.43 -20.51
CA TRP A 415 -12.01 6.25 -19.41
C TRP A 415 -10.58 6.70 -19.68
N VAL A 416 -9.68 5.78 -20.08
CA VAL A 416 -8.27 6.11 -20.37
C VAL A 416 -8.16 7.14 -21.50
N GLY A 417 -8.86 6.92 -22.61
CA GLY A 417 -8.84 7.85 -23.74
C GLY A 417 -9.31 9.25 -23.33
N ARG A 418 -10.47 9.32 -22.67
CA ARG A 418 -11.05 10.60 -22.25
C ARG A 418 -10.20 11.33 -21.21
N MET A 419 -9.67 10.60 -20.23
CA MET A 419 -8.81 11.22 -19.21
C MET A 419 -7.48 11.69 -19.78
N SER A 420 -6.94 11.02 -20.79
CA SER A 420 -5.74 11.52 -21.48
C SER A 420 -6.00 12.83 -22.21
N GLU A 421 -7.12 12.95 -22.94
CA GLU A 421 -7.52 14.21 -23.58
C GLU A 421 -7.62 15.33 -22.53
N VAL A 422 -8.38 15.11 -21.47
CA VAL A 422 -8.61 16.10 -20.40
C VAL A 422 -7.30 16.54 -19.75
N LEU A 423 -6.41 15.60 -19.41
CA LEU A 423 -5.14 15.93 -18.76
C LEU A 423 -4.19 16.66 -19.70
N CYS A 424 -4.21 16.39 -21.01
CA CYS A 424 -3.46 17.19 -21.99
C CYS A 424 -3.96 18.65 -22.03
N HIS A 425 -5.29 18.86 -22.06
CA HIS A 425 -5.85 20.22 -22.08
C HIS A 425 -5.58 21.00 -20.78
N LEU A 426 -5.71 20.36 -19.61
CA LEU A 426 -5.56 21.02 -18.30
C LEU A 426 -4.17 21.63 -18.07
N GLU A 427 -3.13 21.12 -18.72
CA GLU A 427 -1.76 21.63 -18.58
C GLU A 427 -1.36 22.66 -19.64
N GLY A 428 -2.32 23.13 -20.44
CA GLY A 428 -2.12 24.27 -21.32
C GLY A 428 -1.28 24.00 -22.56
N SER A 429 -1.16 22.74 -22.98
CA SER A 429 -0.62 22.41 -24.32
C SER A 429 -1.51 22.96 -25.46
N GLU A 430 -2.76 23.33 -25.14
CA GLU A 430 -3.68 24.02 -26.04
C GLU A 430 -4.12 25.39 -25.49
N LEU A 431 -3.22 26.16 -24.87
CA LEU A 431 -3.55 27.56 -24.56
C LEU A 431 -3.62 28.38 -25.86
N PRO A 432 -4.71 29.11 -26.11
CA PRO A 432 -4.79 30.10 -27.17
C PRO A 432 -3.62 31.10 -27.10
N ASP A 433 -3.10 31.52 -28.27
CA ASP A 433 -1.96 32.45 -28.35
C ASP A 433 -2.15 33.75 -27.56
N ASP A 434 -3.39 34.21 -27.40
CA ASP A 434 -3.76 35.37 -26.60
C ASP A 434 -3.68 35.11 -25.09
N GLU A 435 -4.16 33.95 -24.60
CA GLU A 435 -4.00 33.57 -23.18
C GLU A 435 -2.54 33.32 -22.82
N ARG A 436 -1.79 32.69 -23.73
CA ARG A 436 -0.35 32.48 -23.56
C ARG A 436 0.41 33.81 -23.45
N ARG A 437 0.08 34.78 -24.28
CA ARG A 437 0.66 36.13 -24.23
C ARG A 437 0.27 36.89 -22.97
N ALA A 438 -0.97 36.76 -22.51
CA ALA A 438 -1.41 37.38 -21.25
C ALA A 438 -0.67 36.78 -20.03
N ALA A 439 -0.43 35.47 -20.04
CA ALA A 439 0.39 34.81 -19.01
C ALA A 439 1.85 35.29 -19.04
N GLU A 440 2.44 35.44 -20.23
CA GLU A 440 3.80 36.00 -20.39
C GLU A 440 3.87 37.46 -19.89
N GLU A 441 2.82 38.25 -20.10
CA GLU A 441 2.73 39.66 -19.68
C GLU A 441 2.72 39.81 -18.15
N ILE A 442 2.15 38.84 -17.41
CA ILE A 442 2.21 38.79 -15.95
C ILE A 442 3.48 38.12 -15.40
N GLY A 443 4.44 37.80 -16.27
CA GLY A 443 5.76 37.28 -15.90
C GLY A 443 5.86 35.75 -15.86
N VAL A 444 4.89 35.01 -16.41
CA VAL A 444 5.03 33.55 -16.58
C VAL A 444 6.09 33.28 -17.63
N VAL A 445 7.23 32.75 -17.20
CA VAL A 445 8.30 32.29 -18.10
C VAL A 445 8.04 30.83 -18.42
N TRP A 446 7.61 30.54 -19.65
CA TRP A 446 7.57 29.16 -20.15
C TRP A 446 8.99 28.61 -20.18
N GLY A 447 9.22 27.45 -19.56
CA GLY A 447 10.52 26.78 -19.59
C GLY A 447 11.02 26.70 -21.03
N LYS A 448 12.20 27.25 -21.32
CA LYS A 448 12.70 27.38 -22.69
C LYS A 448 12.73 26.00 -23.36
N VAL A 449 11.94 25.83 -24.41
CA VAL A 449 12.21 24.85 -25.47
C VAL A 449 13.34 25.44 -26.33
N GLY A 450 14.55 25.46 -25.76
CA GLY A 450 15.76 25.62 -26.56
C GLY A 450 16.18 24.26 -27.12
N PRO A 451 17.00 24.21 -28.19
CA PRO A 451 17.69 22.97 -28.52
C PRO A 451 18.43 22.51 -27.27
N ASP A 452 18.27 21.23 -26.92
CA ASP A 452 19.04 20.65 -25.82
C ASP A 452 20.52 21.02 -26.04
N PRO A 453 21.23 21.52 -25.01
CA PRO A 453 22.68 21.61 -25.12
C PRO A 453 23.20 20.23 -25.56
N PRO A 454 24.26 20.17 -26.39
CA PRO A 454 24.75 18.92 -26.97
C PRO A 454 24.82 17.86 -25.88
N GLY A 455 24.03 16.80 -26.07
CA GLY A 455 23.49 15.97 -25.00
C GLY A 455 24.46 15.76 -23.84
N GLU A 456 24.06 16.21 -22.65
CA GLU A 456 24.61 15.65 -21.43
C GLU A 456 24.44 14.14 -21.55
N MET A 457 25.55 13.44 -21.65
CA MET A 457 25.60 12.00 -21.80
C MET A 457 24.77 11.39 -20.66
N GLU A 458 23.58 10.87 -21.00
CA GLU A 458 22.70 10.24 -20.02
C GLU A 458 23.52 9.20 -19.27
N ASN A 459 23.38 9.19 -17.95
CA ASN A 459 24.09 8.26 -17.09
C ASN A 459 23.88 6.82 -17.62
N PRO A 460 24.94 6.15 -18.10
CA PRO A 460 24.79 4.87 -18.80
C PRO A 460 24.47 3.72 -17.84
N TYR A 461 24.46 3.99 -16.53
CA TYR A 461 24.22 3.00 -15.49
C TYR A 461 22.74 3.01 -15.06
N GLN A 462 22.27 1.91 -14.49
CA GLN A 462 20.92 1.86 -13.91
C GLN A 462 20.94 2.49 -12.52
N SER A 463 19.91 3.27 -12.17
CA SER A 463 19.81 3.97 -10.87
C SER A 463 19.86 3.08 -9.62
N SER A 464 19.70 1.76 -9.79
CA SER A 464 19.87 0.77 -8.73
C SER A 464 21.32 0.34 -8.48
N THR A 465 22.28 0.74 -9.33
CA THR A 465 23.68 0.32 -9.20
C THR A 465 24.55 1.44 -8.61
N ILE A 466 25.68 1.07 -8.01
CA ILE A 466 26.57 2.04 -7.36
C ILE A 466 27.26 2.95 -8.39
N GLU A 467 27.46 2.43 -9.60
CA GLU A 467 28.07 3.13 -10.74
C GLU A 467 27.23 4.32 -11.19
N TYR A 468 25.90 4.23 -11.12
CA TYR A 468 25.01 5.36 -11.39
C TYR A 468 25.29 6.51 -10.43
N TRP A 469 25.32 6.25 -9.12
CA TRP A 469 25.53 7.29 -8.12
C TRP A 469 26.95 7.86 -8.14
N LEU A 470 27.96 7.05 -8.48
CA LEU A 470 29.33 7.50 -8.68
C LEU A 470 29.51 8.34 -9.96
N TYR A 471 28.66 8.16 -10.96
CA TYR A 471 28.61 9.01 -12.15
C TYR A 471 27.97 10.36 -11.82
N GLU A 472 26.80 10.36 -11.15
CA GLU A 472 26.13 11.60 -10.73
C GLU A 472 27.00 12.45 -9.80
N LEU A 473 27.70 11.83 -8.84
CA LEU A 473 28.60 12.54 -7.93
C LEU A 473 29.77 13.21 -8.65
N ARG A 474 30.36 12.53 -9.64
CA ARG A 474 31.45 13.10 -10.44
C ARG A 474 31.00 14.27 -11.30
N LYS A 475 29.80 14.18 -11.87
CA LYS A 475 29.20 15.28 -12.62
C LYS A 475 29.06 16.54 -11.75
N ILE A 476 28.58 16.38 -10.51
CA ILE A 476 28.45 17.48 -9.54
C ILE A 476 29.83 18.05 -9.14
N GLU A 477 30.84 17.20 -8.94
CA GLU A 477 32.21 17.66 -8.63
C GLU A 477 32.84 18.45 -9.78
N GLU A 478 32.57 18.08 -11.04
CA GLU A 478 33.06 18.78 -12.23
C GLU A 478 32.35 20.13 -12.44
N GLU A 479 31.06 20.24 -12.10
CA GLU A 479 30.31 21.51 -12.14
C GLU A 479 30.70 22.50 -11.01
N CYS A 480 31.35 22.02 -9.96
CA CYS A 480 31.75 22.82 -8.80
C CYS A 480 33.22 23.33 -8.86
N GLN A 481 33.95 23.07 -9.95
CA GLN A 481 35.28 23.66 -10.23
C GLN A 481 35.16 24.87 -11.16
#